data_AF-A0A9P8L2U8-F1
#
_entry.id   AF-A0A9P8L2U8-F1
#
_cell.length_a   1.000
_cell.length_b   1.000
_cell.length_c   1.000
_cell.angle_alpha   90.00
_cell.angle_beta   90.00
_cell.angle_gamma   90.00
#
_symmetry.space_group_name_H-M   'P 1'
#
loop_
_entity.id
_entity.type
_entity.pdbx_description
1 polymer ?
#
loop_
_entity_poly.entity_id
_entity_poly.type
_entity_poly.pdbx_seq_one_letter_code
_entity_poly.pdbx_strand_id
1 'polypeptide(L)'
;MAQPVFELKEILSGKYGEDSKLIYDLADQGGELCSLRYDLTVPFARWLAMNPSIQSIKRYHIAKVYRRDQPAMTKGRMREFYQCDFDIAGNYDAMLPDAEILRITSEVFEGLGWKGRYTVKINHRKILDGIFEVCGVPQDKIRSISSAVDKLDKLPWIEVRREMTEEKALDPSVADKIGEYVILKGTRDLLTTLRSNPALSSNVSAQKGLADMELLFTYLEAFNILDKVSFDLSLARGLDYYTGVIFEVVTEGSAPPSTSTSASATSPSTSTPPPRPKSKKKPLDPDDDRSSDPSIGVGSVAAGGRYDELVGMFSGKNQIPCVGISFGVDRIFSITKAHMEADSTVRSNEVDVYVMAFGGKGFTGLLKERMEVATLLWDAGIKAEFSYKVKPKLPAQFKAAEAGGVPFAVILGEDEQAAGKVKVKELGLAEGHPEKDGVLVGLGDLVADVRRRLEVKELGDGVAEKVKELSVKGKEAST
;
A
#
# COMPACT_ATOMS: atom_id res chain seq x y z
N MET A 1 6.67 18.08 9.14
CA MET A 1 7.07 18.67 7.84
C MET A 1 5.94 18.46 6.84
N ALA A 2 4.88 19.27 6.90
CA ALA A 2 3.78 19.16 5.94
C ALA A 2 4.15 19.94 4.67
N GLN A 3 4.18 19.26 3.53
CA GLN A 3 4.38 19.89 2.23
C GLN A 3 3.02 20.31 1.64
N PRO A 4 2.94 21.45 0.94
CA PRO A 4 1.73 21.85 0.24
C PRO A 4 1.24 20.78 -0.74
N VAL A 5 -0.06 20.80 -1.05
CA VAL A 5 -0.67 19.86 -1.99
C VAL A 5 -0.30 20.17 -3.45
N PHE A 6 0.04 21.43 -3.73
CA PHE A 6 0.53 21.90 -5.02
C PHE A 6 1.96 22.44 -4.87
N GLU A 7 2.71 22.37 -5.95
CA GLU A 7 4.03 22.99 -6.09
C GLU A 7 3.97 23.97 -7.28
N LEU A 8 4.96 24.87 -7.38
CA LEU A 8 5.13 25.66 -8.59
C LEU A 8 5.31 24.71 -9.78
N LYS A 9 4.64 25.00 -10.91
CA LYS A 9 4.65 24.14 -12.10
C LYS A 9 6.06 23.84 -12.61
N GLU A 10 6.97 24.80 -12.50
CA GLU A 10 8.38 24.64 -12.89
C GLU A 10 9.14 23.59 -12.05
N ILE A 11 8.75 23.39 -10.78
CA ILE A 11 9.39 22.44 -9.87
C ILE A 11 9.13 21.00 -10.32
N LEU A 12 7.93 20.75 -10.84
CA LEU A 12 7.50 19.43 -11.32
C LEU A 12 7.89 19.17 -12.77
N SER A 13 8.15 20.23 -13.54
CA SER A 13 8.42 20.14 -14.98
C SER A 13 9.75 19.43 -15.26
N GLY A 14 9.73 18.44 -16.16
CA GLY A 14 10.93 17.73 -16.62
C GLY A 14 11.52 16.74 -15.61
N LYS A 15 10.83 16.44 -14.50
CA LYS A 15 11.28 15.46 -13.49
C LYS A 15 10.77 14.04 -13.72
N TYR A 16 9.68 13.92 -14.49
CA TYR A 16 8.92 12.67 -14.61
C TYR A 16 8.95 12.07 -16.02
N GLY A 17 9.82 12.55 -16.91
CA GLY A 17 9.89 12.04 -18.28
C GLY A 17 8.55 12.14 -19.01
N GLU A 18 8.13 11.04 -19.66
CA GLU A 18 6.85 10.93 -20.39
C GLU A 18 5.62 11.13 -19.49
N ASP A 19 5.72 10.81 -18.20
CA ASP A 19 4.64 10.90 -17.22
C ASP A 19 4.28 12.34 -16.84
N SER A 20 5.14 13.32 -17.18
CA SER A 20 4.90 14.74 -16.92
C SER A 20 3.58 15.24 -17.54
N LYS A 21 3.09 14.57 -18.59
CA LYS A 21 1.81 14.89 -19.27
C LYS A 21 0.58 14.58 -18.41
N LEU A 22 0.74 13.79 -17.35
CA LEU A 22 -0.33 13.33 -16.48
C LEU A 22 -0.51 14.21 -15.24
N ILE A 23 0.20 15.34 -15.15
CA ILE A 23 0.09 16.27 -14.02
C ILE A 23 -1.20 17.09 -14.12
N TYR A 24 -1.82 17.37 -12.97
CA TYR A 24 -2.93 18.32 -12.87
C TYR A 24 -2.39 19.73 -12.69
N ASP A 25 -2.69 20.60 -13.65
CA ASP A 25 -2.39 22.04 -13.55
C ASP A 25 -3.58 22.80 -12.95
N LEU A 26 -3.30 23.78 -12.10
CA LEU A 26 -4.30 24.73 -11.62
C LEU A 26 -4.58 25.77 -12.70
N ALA A 27 -5.80 26.31 -12.71
CA ALA A 27 -6.17 27.40 -13.61
C ALA A 27 -5.33 28.65 -13.30
N ASP A 28 -4.91 29.37 -14.34
CA ASP A 28 -4.25 30.66 -14.17
C ASP A 28 -5.28 31.70 -13.70
N GLN A 29 -5.02 32.26 -12.51
CA GLN A 29 -5.84 33.29 -11.89
C GLN A 29 -5.09 34.63 -11.74
N GLY A 30 -4.01 34.83 -12.52
CA GLY A 30 -3.19 36.03 -12.49
C GLY A 30 -2.03 35.99 -11.48
N GLY A 31 -1.67 34.81 -11.00
CA GLY A 31 -0.62 34.57 -10.01
C GLY A 31 0.43 33.57 -10.47
N GLU A 32 1.07 32.88 -9.53
CA GLU A 32 2.03 31.82 -9.81
C GLU A 32 1.34 30.61 -10.45
N LEU A 33 1.97 30.03 -11.48
CA LEU A 33 1.48 28.80 -12.09
C LEU A 33 1.81 27.61 -11.21
N CYS A 34 0.77 26.92 -10.75
CA CYS A 34 0.87 25.80 -9.82
C CYS A 34 0.33 24.51 -10.42
N SER A 35 0.85 23.39 -9.95
CA SER A 35 0.41 22.05 -10.32
C SER A 35 0.31 21.17 -9.08
N LEU A 36 -0.67 20.25 -9.05
CA LEU A 36 -0.79 19.28 -7.96
C LEU A 36 0.41 18.32 -7.98
N ARG A 37 0.92 17.96 -6.81
CA ARG A 37 2.05 17.05 -6.68
C ARG A 37 1.71 15.66 -7.27
N TYR A 38 2.60 15.18 -8.13
CA TYR A 38 2.50 13.88 -8.79
C TYR A 38 2.96 12.73 -7.89
N ASP A 39 3.93 13.02 -7.02
CA ASP A 39 4.49 12.14 -6.00
C ASP A 39 4.91 12.92 -4.73
N LEU A 40 5.54 12.24 -3.77
CA LEU A 40 6.11 12.89 -2.58
C LEU A 40 7.65 13.00 -2.63
N THR A 41 8.32 12.34 -3.58
CA THR A 41 9.78 12.38 -3.77
C THR A 41 10.28 13.74 -4.24
N VAL A 42 9.67 14.30 -5.30
CA VAL A 42 10.11 15.59 -5.85
C VAL A 42 9.87 16.73 -4.87
N PRO A 43 8.70 16.84 -4.19
CA PRO A 43 8.53 17.79 -3.10
C PRO A 43 9.59 17.63 -1.98
N PHE A 44 9.99 16.40 -1.66
CA PHE A 44 11.04 16.15 -0.66
C PHE A 44 12.42 16.63 -1.12
N ALA A 45 12.80 16.35 -2.36
CA ALA A 45 14.06 16.84 -2.92
C ALA A 45 14.12 18.38 -2.95
N ARG A 46 13.02 19.04 -3.34
CA ARG A 46 12.87 20.50 -3.26
C ARG A 46 12.99 20.99 -1.81
N TRP A 47 12.34 20.30 -0.87
CA TRP A 47 12.40 20.67 0.55
C TRP A 47 13.82 20.59 1.11
N LEU A 48 14.57 19.53 0.79
CA LEU A 48 15.98 19.40 1.16
C LEU A 48 16.81 20.54 0.57
N ALA A 49 16.64 20.84 -0.71
CA ALA A 49 17.36 21.94 -1.36
C ALA A 49 17.08 23.31 -0.74
N MET A 50 15.85 23.55 -0.27
CA MET A 50 15.48 24.79 0.43
C MET A 50 15.96 24.85 1.90
N ASN A 51 16.41 23.74 2.48
CA ASN A 51 16.91 23.65 3.84
C ASN A 51 18.37 23.20 3.87
N PRO A 52 19.33 24.01 3.37
CA PRO A 52 20.71 23.58 3.15
C PRO A 52 21.49 23.22 4.42
N SER A 53 20.98 23.59 5.61
CA SER A 53 21.54 23.14 6.89
C SER A 53 21.29 21.65 7.16
N ILE A 54 20.33 21.03 6.46
CA ILE A 54 19.96 19.63 6.62
C ILE A 54 20.67 18.82 5.54
N GLN A 55 21.78 18.18 5.91
CA GLN A 55 22.57 17.33 5.02
C GLN A 55 22.24 15.84 5.16
N SER A 56 21.53 15.47 6.22
CA SER A 56 21.05 14.12 6.47
C SER A 56 19.69 14.14 7.14
N ILE A 57 18.80 13.26 6.70
CA ILE A 57 17.47 13.07 7.28
C ILE A 57 16.93 11.69 6.91
N LYS A 58 16.26 11.05 7.87
CA LYS A 58 15.44 9.86 7.64
C LYS A 58 13.99 10.22 7.95
N ARG A 59 13.10 10.08 6.97
CA ARG A 59 11.72 10.57 7.09
C ARG A 59 10.73 9.63 6.43
N TYR A 60 9.51 9.61 6.96
CA TYR A 60 8.35 9.09 6.26
C TYR A 60 7.37 10.22 5.96
N HIS A 61 6.55 10.06 4.91
CA HIS A 61 5.50 11.00 4.55
C HIS A 61 4.31 10.24 3.97
N ILE A 62 3.15 10.36 4.62
CA ILE A 62 1.89 9.75 4.18
C ILE A 62 0.97 10.87 3.73
N ALA A 63 0.67 10.92 2.44
CA ALA A 63 -0.13 11.98 1.87
C ALA A 63 -0.73 11.57 0.52
N LYS A 64 -1.79 12.28 0.12
CA LYS A 64 -2.41 12.11 -1.19
C LYS A 64 -1.57 12.71 -2.30
N VAL A 65 -1.60 12.07 -3.46
CA VAL A 65 -1.00 12.52 -4.72
C VAL A 65 -1.98 12.42 -5.88
N TYR A 66 -1.68 13.11 -6.98
CA TYR A 66 -2.64 13.35 -8.05
C TYR A 66 -2.04 13.03 -9.41
N ARG A 67 -2.67 12.10 -10.14
CA ARG A 67 -2.22 11.67 -11.47
C ARG A 67 -3.42 11.55 -12.40
N ARG A 68 -3.36 12.15 -13.58
CA ARG A 68 -4.37 12.04 -14.65
C ARG A 68 -4.30 10.71 -15.39
N ASP A 69 -4.06 9.63 -14.65
CA ASP A 69 -4.01 8.28 -15.17
C ASP A 69 -5.41 7.80 -15.57
N GLN A 70 -5.47 6.71 -16.35
CA GLN A 70 -6.73 6.09 -16.71
C GLN A 70 -7.21 5.19 -15.56
N PRO A 71 -8.40 5.44 -14.99
CA PRO A 71 -8.83 4.77 -13.76
C PRO A 71 -9.15 3.28 -13.97
N ALA A 72 -8.86 2.48 -12.95
CA ALA A 72 -9.31 1.10 -12.80
C ALA A 72 -9.62 0.87 -11.32
N MET A 73 -10.84 1.25 -10.92
CA MET A 73 -11.23 1.43 -9.52
C MET A 73 -11.16 0.13 -8.72
N THR A 74 -11.62 -0.99 -9.27
CA THR A 74 -11.57 -2.31 -8.58
C THR A 74 -10.15 -2.86 -8.44
N LYS A 75 -9.18 -2.28 -9.16
CA LYS A 75 -7.75 -2.61 -9.10
C LYS A 75 -6.93 -1.57 -8.32
N GLY A 76 -7.61 -0.67 -7.62
CA GLY A 76 -7.00 0.37 -6.79
C GLY A 76 -6.27 1.47 -7.57
N ARG A 77 -6.55 1.63 -8.88
CA ARG A 77 -5.94 2.67 -9.71
C ARG A 77 -6.88 3.87 -9.81
N MET A 78 -6.61 4.89 -9.01
CA MET A 78 -7.39 6.13 -8.92
C MET A 78 -6.57 7.33 -9.40
N ARG A 79 -7.23 8.47 -9.58
CA ARG A 79 -6.56 9.75 -9.93
C ARG A 79 -6.09 10.55 -8.73
N GLU A 80 -6.77 10.38 -7.59
CA GLU A 80 -6.31 10.80 -6.27
C GLU A 80 -6.14 9.54 -5.43
N PHE A 81 -4.97 9.35 -4.83
CA PHE A 81 -4.68 8.18 -3.98
C PHE A 81 -3.56 8.50 -2.98
N TYR A 82 -3.44 7.70 -1.93
CA TYR A 82 -2.38 7.85 -0.94
C TYR A 82 -1.08 7.19 -1.39
N GLN A 83 0.01 7.93 -1.21
CA GLN A 83 1.34 7.37 -1.10
C GLN A 83 1.79 7.38 0.36
N CYS A 84 2.51 6.34 0.75
CA CYS A 84 3.26 6.27 1.99
C CYS A 84 4.73 6.13 1.61
N ASP A 85 5.49 7.21 1.72
CA ASP A 85 6.89 7.25 1.32
C ASP A 85 7.79 7.16 2.55
N PHE A 86 8.89 6.44 2.43
CA PHE A 86 9.98 6.42 3.40
C PHE A 86 11.31 6.64 2.67
N ASP A 87 12.09 7.62 3.13
CA ASP A 87 13.32 8.04 2.46
C ASP A 87 14.44 8.26 3.48
N ILE A 88 15.65 7.88 3.04
CA ILE A 88 16.91 8.14 3.72
C ILE A 88 17.74 9.05 2.81
N ALA A 89 18.01 10.26 3.26
CA ALA A 89 18.86 11.23 2.60
C ALA A 89 20.13 11.47 3.40
N GLY A 90 21.27 11.56 2.72
CA GLY A 90 22.58 11.81 3.30
C GLY A 90 23.67 10.95 2.69
N ASN A 91 24.92 11.31 3.00
CA ASN A 91 26.09 10.54 2.55
C ASN A 91 26.42 9.47 3.59
N TYR A 92 26.38 8.20 3.17
CA TYR A 92 26.60 7.02 4.00
C TYR A 92 27.42 5.99 3.23
N ASP A 93 27.92 4.98 3.93
CA ASP A 93 28.59 3.86 3.29
C ASP A 93 27.65 3.09 2.36
N ALA A 94 28.24 2.55 1.28
CA ALA A 94 27.50 1.97 0.17
C ALA A 94 26.53 0.87 0.63
N MET A 95 25.32 0.90 0.05
CA MET A 95 24.27 -0.12 0.18
C MET A 95 23.65 -0.31 1.56
N LEU A 96 24.14 0.34 2.63
CA LEU A 96 23.55 0.22 3.96
C LEU A 96 22.12 0.81 4.02
N PRO A 97 21.88 2.06 3.61
CA PRO A 97 20.51 2.60 3.56
C PRO A 97 19.61 1.81 2.62
N ASP A 98 20.14 1.37 1.47
CA ASP A 98 19.41 0.60 0.46
C ASP A 98 18.91 -0.74 1.02
N ALA A 99 19.75 -1.44 1.78
CA ALA A 99 19.38 -2.66 2.48
C ALA A 99 18.33 -2.41 3.59
N GLU A 100 18.45 -1.30 4.33
CA GLU A 100 17.47 -0.92 5.36
C GLU A 100 16.08 -0.68 4.74
N ILE A 101 16.01 -0.01 3.58
CA ILE A 101 14.74 0.19 2.86
C ILE A 101 14.08 -1.16 2.51
N LEU A 102 14.84 -2.11 1.98
CA LEU A 102 14.32 -3.44 1.65
C LEU A 102 13.87 -4.23 2.90
N ARG A 103 14.58 -4.07 4.02
CA ARG A 103 14.18 -4.63 5.32
C ARG A 103 12.86 -4.05 5.82
N ILE A 104 12.71 -2.73 5.80
CA ILE A 104 11.45 -2.05 6.16
C ILE A 104 10.32 -2.51 5.24
N THR A 105 10.59 -2.64 3.94
CA THR A 105 9.63 -3.13 2.95
C THR A 105 9.11 -4.50 3.34
N SER A 106 10.02 -5.43 3.67
CA SER A 106 9.64 -6.78 4.11
C SER A 106 8.82 -6.74 5.40
N GLU A 107 9.24 -5.98 6.42
CA GLU A 107 8.52 -5.86 7.70
C GLU A 107 7.09 -5.33 7.53
N VAL A 108 6.89 -4.33 6.65
CA VAL A 108 5.55 -3.78 6.35
C VAL A 108 4.63 -4.87 5.78
N PHE A 109 5.07 -5.60 4.76
CA PHE A 109 4.21 -6.64 4.15
C PHE A 109 4.00 -7.85 5.06
N GLU A 110 5.01 -8.26 5.83
CA GLU A 110 4.86 -9.31 6.84
C GLU A 110 3.89 -8.89 7.95
N GLY A 111 3.95 -7.64 8.41
CA GLY A 111 3.05 -7.05 9.40
C GLY A 111 1.60 -6.93 8.91
N LEU A 112 1.40 -6.73 7.61
CA LEU A 112 0.09 -6.78 6.95
C LEU A 112 -0.43 -8.21 6.72
N GLY A 113 0.33 -9.24 7.12
CA GLY A 113 -0.06 -10.65 6.99
C GLY A 113 0.18 -11.25 5.60
N TRP A 114 0.99 -10.62 4.75
CA TRP A 114 1.25 -11.09 3.38
C TRP A 114 2.37 -12.13 3.28
N LYS A 115 2.62 -12.88 4.36
CA LYS A 115 3.70 -13.88 4.42
C LYS A 115 3.62 -14.83 3.22
N GLY A 116 4.70 -14.88 2.43
CA GLY A 116 4.80 -15.73 1.24
C GLY A 116 3.92 -15.31 0.05
N ARG A 117 3.31 -14.13 0.06
CA ARG A 117 2.38 -13.63 -0.98
C ARG A 117 2.90 -12.44 -1.78
N TYR A 118 4.16 -12.07 -1.57
CA TYR A 118 4.83 -10.99 -2.30
C TYR A 118 6.27 -11.37 -2.65
N THR A 119 6.80 -10.66 -3.65
CA THR A 119 8.21 -10.71 -4.01
C THR A 119 8.71 -9.29 -4.24
N VAL A 120 9.89 -8.98 -3.72
CA VAL A 120 10.58 -7.72 -3.96
C VAL A 120 11.54 -7.92 -5.13
N LYS A 121 11.15 -7.47 -6.32
CA LYS A 121 12.05 -7.39 -7.46
C LYS A 121 13.09 -6.30 -7.20
N ILE A 122 14.35 -6.59 -7.47
CA ILE A 122 15.44 -5.62 -7.39
C ILE A 122 16.23 -5.63 -8.70
N ASN A 123 16.78 -4.49 -9.08
CA ASN A 123 17.74 -4.33 -10.16
C ASN A 123 18.60 -3.09 -9.90
N HIS A 124 19.53 -2.77 -10.79
CA HIS A 124 20.43 -1.62 -10.65
C HIS A 124 20.57 -0.87 -11.98
N ARG A 125 20.40 0.46 -11.95
CA ARG A 125 20.46 1.33 -13.14
C ARG A 125 21.77 1.17 -13.93
N LYS A 126 22.91 1.21 -13.24
CA LYS A 126 24.24 0.98 -13.86
C LYS A 126 24.38 -0.40 -14.54
N ILE A 127 23.70 -1.44 -14.07
CA ILE A 127 23.70 -2.76 -14.73
C ILE A 127 22.92 -2.68 -16.04
N LEU A 128 21.73 -2.06 -16.02
CA LEU A 128 20.93 -1.84 -17.22
C LEU A 128 21.68 -1.01 -18.26
N ASP A 129 22.27 0.11 -17.85
CA ASP A 129 23.04 0.98 -18.75
C ASP A 129 24.24 0.22 -19.35
N GLY A 130 24.95 -0.57 -18.54
CA GLY A 130 26.04 -1.40 -19.02
C GLY A 130 25.60 -2.52 -19.97
N ILE A 131 24.43 -3.15 -19.74
CA ILE A 131 23.83 -4.11 -20.68
C ILE A 131 23.54 -3.42 -22.02
N PHE A 132 22.90 -2.24 -21.99
CA PHE A 132 22.58 -1.50 -23.21
C PHE A 132 23.83 -1.10 -23.99
N GLU A 133 24.87 -0.64 -23.31
CA GLU A 133 26.16 -0.32 -23.92
C GLU A 133 26.81 -1.54 -24.59
N VAL A 134 26.84 -2.68 -23.89
CA VAL A 134 27.39 -3.94 -24.41
C VAL A 134 26.59 -4.48 -25.60
N CYS A 135 25.26 -4.35 -25.57
CA CYS A 135 24.40 -4.77 -26.68
C CYS A 135 24.56 -3.86 -27.92
N GLY A 136 25.07 -2.63 -27.75
CA GLY A 136 25.26 -1.65 -28.83
C GLY A 136 24.12 -0.65 -28.98
N VAL A 137 23.38 -0.35 -27.91
CA VAL A 137 22.34 0.67 -27.92
C VAL A 137 22.97 2.07 -28.03
N PRO A 138 22.54 2.91 -28.98
CA PRO A 138 22.99 4.30 -29.07
C PRO A 138 22.66 5.09 -27.79
N GLN A 139 23.58 5.95 -27.35
CA GLN A 139 23.45 6.71 -26.09
C GLN A 139 22.18 7.57 -26.04
N ASP A 140 21.79 8.18 -27.16
CA ASP A 140 20.57 8.98 -27.30
C ASP A 140 19.28 8.15 -27.19
N LYS A 141 19.37 6.83 -27.34
CA LYS A 141 18.23 5.90 -27.28
C LYS A 141 18.10 5.14 -25.96
N ILE A 142 19.11 5.15 -25.09
CA ILE A 142 19.13 4.36 -23.84
C ILE A 142 17.85 4.53 -23.02
N ARG A 143 17.39 5.77 -22.81
CA ARG A 143 16.17 6.05 -22.03
C ARG A 143 14.91 5.51 -22.70
N SER A 144 14.79 5.73 -24.02
CA SER A 144 13.68 5.23 -24.81
C SER A 144 13.64 3.70 -24.78
N ILE A 145 14.77 3.02 -24.95
CA ILE A 145 14.85 1.56 -24.89
C ILE A 145 14.58 1.02 -23.48
N SER A 146 15.09 1.68 -22.44
CA SER A 146 14.76 1.35 -21.05
C SER A 146 13.25 1.40 -20.78
N SER A 147 12.54 2.40 -21.33
CA SER A 147 11.08 2.50 -21.26
C SER A 147 10.36 1.36 -21.99
N ALA A 148 10.94 0.81 -23.06
CA ALA A 148 10.37 -0.38 -23.72
C ALA A 148 10.56 -1.62 -22.84
N VAL A 149 11.76 -1.82 -22.28
CA VAL A 149 12.09 -2.96 -21.41
C VAL A 149 11.21 -2.98 -20.17
N ASP A 150 10.89 -1.83 -19.58
CA ASP A 150 9.99 -1.74 -18.41
C ASP A 150 8.63 -2.39 -18.66
N LYS A 151 8.14 -2.34 -19.91
CA LYS A 151 6.85 -2.94 -20.29
C LYS A 151 6.87 -4.46 -20.32
N LEU A 152 8.02 -5.13 -20.10
CA LEU A 152 8.08 -6.59 -19.93
C LEU A 152 7.33 -7.07 -18.68
N ASP A 153 7.03 -6.17 -17.75
CA ASP A 153 6.13 -6.46 -16.63
C ASP A 153 4.69 -6.74 -17.10
N LYS A 154 4.30 -6.22 -18.28
CA LYS A 154 2.92 -6.24 -18.80
C LYS A 154 2.77 -6.91 -20.17
N LEU A 155 3.81 -6.88 -20.99
CA LEU A 155 3.80 -7.28 -22.38
C LEU A 155 4.80 -8.42 -22.59
N PRO A 156 4.47 -9.40 -23.46
CA PRO A 156 5.43 -10.43 -23.82
C PRO A 156 6.62 -9.84 -24.59
N TRP A 157 7.78 -10.52 -24.52
CA TRP A 157 9.01 -10.11 -25.21
C TRP A 157 8.80 -9.74 -26.68
N ILE A 158 7.96 -10.47 -27.41
CA ILE A 158 7.71 -10.22 -28.84
C ILE A 158 7.13 -8.81 -29.09
N GLU A 159 6.27 -8.32 -28.20
CA GLU A 159 5.67 -6.99 -28.33
C GLU A 159 6.65 -5.89 -27.92
N VAL A 160 7.43 -6.12 -26.87
CA VAL A 160 8.50 -5.21 -26.43
C VAL A 160 9.59 -5.09 -27.48
N ARG A 161 10.02 -6.21 -28.08
CA ARG A 161 10.95 -6.25 -29.20
C ARG A 161 10.41 -5.45 -30.38
N ARG A 162 9.12 -5.66 -30.72
CA ARG A 162 8.46 -4.93 -31.81
C ARG A 162 8.48 -3.43 -31.56
N GLU A 163 8.15 -2.97 -30.35
CA GLU A 163 8.24 -1.56 -29.98
C GLU A 163 9.68 -1.01 -30.13
N MET A 164 10.68 -1.74 -29.65
CA MET A 164 12.09 -1.32 -29.77
C MET A 164 12.51 -1.16 -31.24
N THR A 165 12.11 -2.07 -32.12
CA THR A 165 12.55 -2.07 -33.53
C THR A 165 11.70 -1.17 -34.42
N GLU A 166 10.36 -1.22 -34.29
CA GLU A 166 9.44 -0.53 -35.20
C GLU A 166 9.13 0.90 -34.76
N GLU A 167 9.00 1.15 -33.46
CA GLU A 167 8.60 2.47 -32.94
C GLU A 167 9.81 3.30 -32.50
N LYS A 168 10.80 2.66 -31.87
CA LYS A 168 12.02 3.32 -31.36
C LYS A 168 13.22 3.21 -32.33
N ALA A 169 13.02 2.53 -33.46
CA ALA A 169 14.00 2.37 -34.54
C ALA A 169 15.36 1.83 -34.07
N LEU A 170 15.35 0.85 -33.17
CA LEU A 170 16.54 0.10 -32.77
C LEU A 170 16.83 -1.02 -33.79
N ASP A 171 18.11 -1.31 -34.02
CA ASP A 171 18.49 -2.45 -34.86
C ASP A 171 17.95 -3.77 -34.25
N PRO A 172 17.29 -4.63 -35.04
CA PRO A 172 16.74 -5.89 -34.54
C PRO A 172 17.77 -6.82 -33.88
N SER A 173 19.01 -6.84 -34.35
CA SER A 173 20.07 -7.65 -33.76
C SER A 173 20.50 -7.13 -32.38
N VAL A 174 20.43 -5.81 -32.16
CA VAL A 174 20.67 -5.20 -30.85
C VAL A 174 19.51 -5.53 -29.91
N ALA A 175 18.27 -5.45 -30.40
CA ALA A 175 17.09 -5.84 -29.62
C ALA A 175 17.16 -7.32 -29.18
N ASP A 176 17.57 -8.22 -30.06
CA ASP A 176 17.71 -9.64 -29.75
C ASP A 176 18.76 -9.90 -28.65
N LYS A 177 19.91 -9.21 -28.72
CA LYS A 177 20.94 -9.28 -27.65
C LYS A 177 20.42 -8.77 -26.31
N ILE A 178 19.62 -7.69 -26.29
CA ILE A 178 18.99 -7.20 -25.06
C ILE A 178 18.10 -8.30 -24.46
N GLY A 179 17.34 -8.99 -25.32
CA GLY A 179 16.45 -10.10 -24.96
C GLY A 179 17.13 -11.22 -24.18
N GLU A 180 18.37 -11.54 -24.53
CA GLU A 180 19.16 -12.56 -23.82
C GLU A 180 19.41 -12.21 -22.35
N TYR A 181 19.49 -10.91 -22.01
CA TYR A 181 19.72 -10.45 -20.64
C TYR A 181 18.41 -10.18 -19.89
N VAL A 182 17.49 -9.42 -20.48
CA VAL A 182 16.33 -8.88 -19.73
C VAL A 182 15.32 -9.94 -19.29
N ILE A 183 15.39 -11.16 -19.82
CA ILE A 183 14.56 -12.28 -19.36
C ILE A 183 15.14 -13.01 -18.15
N LEU A 184 16.39 -12.70 -17.77
CA LEU A 184 17.07 -13.38 -16.68
C LEU A 184 16.60 -12.83 -15.32
N LYS A 185 16.31 -13.77 -14.42
CA LYS A 185 15.94 -13.51 -13.03
C LYS A 185 16.56 -14.56 -12.12
N GLY A 186 16.88 -14.19 -10.90
CA GLY A 186 17.49 -15.09 -9.91
C GLY A 186 17.87 -14.36 -8.64
N THR A 187 18.96 -14.77 -8.01
CA THR A 187 19.52 -14.15 -6.81
C THR A 187 21.05 -14.03 -6.94
N ARG A 188 21.82 -14.67 -6.07
CA ARG A 188 23.30 -14.72 -6.13
C ARG A 188 23.82 -15.53 -7.31
N ASP A 189 23.07 -16.52 -7.76
CA ASP A 189 23.35 -17.32 -8.95
C ASP A 189 23.38 -16.46 -10.22
N LEU A 190 22.40 -15.56 -10.35
CA LEU A 190 22.36 -14.60 -11.46
C LEU A 190 23.53 -13.61 -11.37
N LEU A 191 23.82 -13.08 -10.19
CA LEU A 191 24.97 -12.19 -9.99
C LEU A 191 26.29 -12.86 -10.43
N THR A 192 26.48 -14.13 -10.07
CA THR A 192 27.65 -14.93 -10.46
C THR A 192 27.72 -15.12 -11.97
N THR A 193 26.57 -15.39 -12.60
CA THR A 193 26.44 -15.53 -14.06
C THR A 193 26.83 -14.25 -14.78
N LEU A 194 26.33 -13.09 -14.33
CA LEU A 194 26.63 -11.79 -14.94
C LEU A 194 28.10 -11.39 -14.76
N ARG A 195 28.70 -11.66 -13.60
CA ARG A 195 30.13 -11.43 -13.36
C ARG A 195 31.02 -12.30 -14.24
N SER A 196 30.57 -13.50 -14.59
CA SER A 196 31.33 -14.42 -15.45
C SER A 196 31.27 -14.03 -16.93
N ASN A 197 30.36 -13.13 -17.33
CA ASN A 197 30.25 -12.64 -18.70
C ASN A 197 31.39 -11.63 -19.00
N PRO A 198 32.31 -11.93 -19.95
CA PRO A 198 33.44 -11.06 -20.26
C PRO A 198 33.05 -9.65 -20.73
N ALA A 199 31.91 -9.53 -21.42
CA ALA A 199 31.47 -8.25 -21.98
C ALA A 199 30.94 -7.31 -20.89
N LEU A 200 30.15 -7.84 -19.94
CA LEU A 200 29.65 -7.06 -18.80
C LEU A 200 30.77 -6.79 -17.78
N SER A 201 31.62 -7.78 -17.51
CA SER A 201 32.75 -7.61 -16.59
C SER A 201 33.81 -6.64 -17.11
N SER A 202 33.84 -6.30 -18.41
CA SER A 202 34.71 -5.25 -18.95
C SER A 202 34.04 -3.86 -18.98
N ASN A 203 32.72 -3.78 -18.75
CA ASN A 203 31.98 -2.52 -18.76
C ASN A 203 32.04 -1.85 -17.37
N VAL A 204 32.52 -0.60 -17.34
CA VAL A 204 32.74 0.16 -16.08
C VAL A 204 31.45 0.41 -15.31
N SER A 205 30.34 0.67 -16.00
CA SER A 205 29.03 0.90 -15.37
C SER A 205 28.50 -0.39 -14.74
N ALA A 206 28.48 -1.48 -15.53
CA ALA A 206 28.04 -2.79 -15.07
C ALA A 206 28.89 -3.29 -13.88
N GLN A 207 30.21 -3.14 -13.91
CA GLN A 207 31.08 -3.53 -12.79
C GLN A 207 30.68 -2.86 -11.48
N LYS A 208 30.42 -1.54 -11.50
CA LYS A 208 30.00 -0.80 -10.31
C LYS A 208 28.66 -1.32 -9.79
N GLY A 209 27.69 -1.47 -10.68
CA GLY A 209 26.37 -1.99 -10.29
C GLY A 209 26.43 -3.43 -9.76
N LEU A 210 27.26 -4.30 -10.34
CA LEU A 210 27.45 -5.68 -9.86
C LEU A 210 28.14 -5.72 -8.49
N ALA A 211 29.09 -4.83 -8.22
CA ALA A 211 29.71 -4.69 -6.91
C ALA A 211 28.72 -4.17 -5.85
N ASP A 212 27.92 -3.17 -6.20
CA ASP A 212 26.84 -2.64 -5.34
C ASP A 212 25.84 -3.77 -5.00
N MET A 213 25.42 -4.57 -5.99
CA MET A 213 24.49 -5.69 -5.79
C MET A 213 25.08 -6.83 -4.93
N GLU A 214 26.37 -7.13 -5.06
CA GLU A 214 27.06 -8.13 -4.22
C GLU A 214 27.06 -7.72 -2.75
N LEU A 215 27.39 -6.46 -2.48
CA LEU A 215 27.37 -5.90 -1.14
C LEU A 215 25.95 -5.90 -0.57
N LEU A 216 24.97 -5.48 -1.38
CA LEU A 216 23.56 -5.51 -1.00
C LEU A 216 23.11 -6.93 -0.59
N PHE A 217 23.42 -7.95 -1.39
CA PHE A 217 23.05 -9.32 -1.05
C PHE A 217 23.68 -9.83 0.25
N THR A 218 24.86 -9.32 0.62
CA THR A 218 25.49 -9.62 1.91
C THR A 218 24.67 -9.05 3.07
N TYR A 219 24.20 -7.80 2.93
CA TYR A 219 23.37 -7.15 3.95
C TYR A 219 21.96 -7.75 4.04
N LEU A 220 21.35 -8.11 2.90
CA LEU A 220 20.03 -8.75 2.86
C LEU A 220 20.04 -10.14 3.52
N GLU A 221 21.16 -10.87 3.42
CA GLU A 221 21.39 -12.11 4.15
C GLU A 221 21.46 -11.85 5.66
N ALA A 222 22.23 -10.85 6.11
CA ALA A 222 22.28 -10.46 7.51
C ALA A 222 20.92 -10.03 8.08
N PHE A 223 20.08 -9.42 7.24
CA PHE A 223 18.71 -9.05 7.58
C PHE A 223 17.67 -10.17 7.43
N ASN A 224 18.07 -11.38 7.01
CA ASN A 224 17.17 -12.52 6.81
C ASN A 224 15.96 -12.21 5.91
N ILE A 225 16.20 -11.50 4.81
CA ILE A 225 15.15 -11.18 3.81
C ILE A 225 15.52 -11.58 2.38
N LEU A 226 16.61 -12.34 2.21
CA LEU A 226 17.08 -12.77 0.89
C LEU A 226 16.05 -13.65 0.17
N ASP A 227 15.26 -14.44 0.91
CA ASP A 227 14.17 -15.29 0.38
C ASP A 227 12.96 -14.49 -0.15
N LYS A 228 12.88 -13.18 0.15
CA LYS A 228 11.82 -12.29 -0.34
C LYS A 228 12.20 -11.56 -1.62
N VAL A 229 13.44 -11.66 -2.05
CA VAL A 229 14.03 -10.83 -3.09
C VAL A 229 14.27 -11.62 -4.38
N SER A 230 13.99 -10.98 -5.51
CA SER A 230 14.31 -11.49 -6.85
C SER A 230 15.13 -10.45 -7.61
N PHE A 231 16.36 -10.77 -7.97
CA PHE A 231 17.13 -9.96 -8.90
C PHE A 231 16.61 -10.21 -10.32
N ASP A 232 15.98 -9.20 -10.92
CA ASP A 232 15.21 -9.33 -12.15
C ASP A 232 15.65 -8.25 -13.16
N LEU A 233 16.29 -8.67 -14.25
CA LEU A 233 16.82 -7.74 -15.25
C LEU A 233 15.74 -7.10 -16.13
N SER A 234 14.50 -7.59 -16.08
CA SER A 234 13.36 -6.93 -16.73
C SER A 234 12.91 -5.68 -15.99
N LEU A 235 13.25 -5.55 -14.71
CA LEU A 235 12.91 -4.37 -13.91
C LEU A 235 13.76 -3.19 -14.39
N ALA A 236 13.24 -2.41 -15.33
CA ALA A 236 13.81 -1.15 -15.80
C ALA A 236 12.98 0.06 -15.36
N ARG A 237 12.08 -0.17 -14.39
CA ARG A 237 11.09 0.78 -13.90
C ARG A 237 11.76 1.97 -13.22
N GLY A 238 11.26 3.16 -13.54
CA GLY A 238 11.71 4.35 -12.87
C GLY A 238 11.32 5.62 -13.58
N LEU A 239 10.87 6.58 -12.80
CA LEU A 239 11.00 7.99 -13.15
C LEU A 239 12.50 8.23 -13.45
N ASP A 240 12.81 9.08 -14.44
CA ASP A 240 14.14 9.20 -15.03
C ASP A 240 15.28 9.52 -14.02
N TYR A 241 14.93 9.85 -12.78
CA TYR A 241 15.82 10.26 -11.71
C TYR A 241 16.55 9.15 -10.93
N TYR A 242 16.26 7.85 -11.13
CA TYR A 242 17.01 6.80 -10.41
C TYR A 242 18.44 6.64 -10.95
N THR A 243 19.40 6.54 -10.03
CA THR A 243 20.85 6.48 -10.31
C THR A 243 21.50 5.17 -9.86
N GLY A 244 20.85 4.42 -8.96
CA GLY A 244 21.40 3.23 -8.31
C GLY A 244 20.46 2.04 -8.38
N VAL A 245 20.26 1.37 -7.23
CA VAL A 245 19.28 0.29 -7.12
C VAL A 245 17.86 0.79 -7.37
N ILE A 246 17.06 -0.09 -7.94
CA ILE A 246 15.64 0.08 -8.17
C ILE A 246 14.94 -1.17 -7.65
N PHE A 247 13.76 -0.98 -7.06
CA PHE A 247 13.00 -2.08 -6.50
C PHE A 247 11.50 -1.89 -6.69
N GLU A 248 10.82 -3.02 -6.80
CA GLU A 248 9.39 -3.10 -7.03
C GLU A 248 8.81 -4.31 -6.31
N VAL A 249 7.72 -4.10 -5.58
CA VAL A 249 7.01 -5.16 -4.88
C VAL A 249 5.82 -5.60 -5.70
N VAL A 250 5.78 -6.90 -5.99
CA VAL A 250 4.74 -7.54 -6.77
C VAL A 250 4.07 -8.67 -5.98
N THR A 251 2.82 -8.96 -6.35
CA THR A 251 2.04 -10.12 -5.89
C THR A 251 1.80 -11.09 -7.03
N GLU A 252 1.33 -12.31 -6.75
CA GLU A 252 1.01 -13.31 -7.79
C GLU A 252 0.03 -12.77 -8.87
N GLY A 253 -0.92 -11.91 -8.49
CA GLY A 253 -1.85 -11.25 -9.41
C GLY A 253 -1.31 -10.02 -10.15
N SER A 254 -0.05 -9.65 -9.93
CA SER A 254 0.56 -8.46 -10.55
C SER A 254 1.03 -8.70 -11.98
N ALA A 255 1.29 -9.95 -12.37
CA ALA A 255 1.65 -10.31 -13.74
C ALA A 255 0.38 -10.39 -14.62
N PRO A 256 0.45 -10.00 -15.90
CA PRO A 256 -0.60 -10.30 -16.88
C PRO A 256 -0.86 -11.82 -16.92
N PRO A 257 -2.09 -12.24 -17.22
CA PRO A 257 -2.32 -13.64 -17.53
C PRO A 257 -1.42 -14.05 -18.70
N SER A 258 -0.46 -14.95 -18.44
CA SER A 258 0.27 -15.60 -19.51
C SER A 258 -0.74 -16.36 -20.36
N THR A 259 -0.86 -16.06 -21.64
CA THR A 259 -1.51 -16.96 -22.59
C THR A 259 -0.72 -18.25 -22.58
N SER A 260 -1.16 -19.23 -21.78
CA SER A 260 -0.57 -20.55 -21.72
C SER A 260 -0.71 -21.20 -23.10
N THR A 261 0.37 -21.20 -23.87
CA THR A 261 0.53 -22.10 -25.00
C THR A 261 0.74 -23.51 -24.44
N SER A 262 -0.35 -24.25 -24.27
CA SER A 262 -0.29 -25.70 -24.18
C SER A 262 0.21 -26.23 -25.51
N ALA A 263 1.51 -26.51 -25.59
CA ALA A 263 2.11 -27.24 -26.68
C ALA A 263 1.64 -28.70 -26.62
N SER A 264 0.72 -29.09 -27.52
CA SER A 264 0.64 -30.46 -28.00
C SER A 264 1.08 -30.47 -29.46
N ALA A 265 2.14 -31.22 -29.71
CA ALA A 265 2.74 -31.40 -31.02
C ALA A 265 1.87 -32.33 -31.88
N THR A 266 1.43 -31.84 -33.04
CA THR A 266 1.21 -32.65 -34.23
C THR A 266 1.38 -31.79 -35.49
N SER A 267 2.00 -32.40 -36.50
CA SER A 267 2.66 -31.86 -37.71
C SER A 267 1.77 -31.04 -38.68
N PRO A 268 2.35 -30.37 -39.69
CA PRO A 268 1.77 -29.17 -40.31
C PRO A 268 0.73 -29.52 -41.40
N SER A 269 -0.43 -28.88 -41.33
CA SER A 269 -1.33 -28.77 -42.48
C SER A 269 -1.44 -27.31 -42.92
N THR A 270 -1.10 -27.09 -44.17
CA THR A 270 -1.30 -25.85 -44.92
C THR A 270 -2.78 -25.51 -44.97
N SER A 271 -3.21 -24.51 -44.20
CA SER A 271 -4.44 -23.76 -44.51
C SER A 271 -4.38 -22.36 -43.91
N THR A 272 -4.61 -21.38 -44.78
CA THR A 272 -4.67 -19.95 -44.51
C THR A 272 -5.70 -19.63 -43.43
N PRO A 273 -5.42 -18.78 -42.42
CA PRO A 273 -6.44 -18.40 -41.44
C PRO A 273 -7.51 -17.50 -42.09
N PRO A 274 -8.79 -17.64 -41.73
CA PRO A 274 -9.84 -16.74 -42.20
C PRO A 274 -9.68 -15.34 -41.58
N PRO A 275 -10.16 -14.27 -42.24
CA PRO A 275 -9.97 -12.91 -41.75
C PRO A 275 -10.76 -12.68 -40.46
N ARG A 276 -10.08 -12.22 -39.40
CA ARG A 276 -10.74 -11.75 -38.17
C ARG A 276 -11.69 -10.58 -38.51
N PRO A 277 -12.89 -10.49 -37.90
CA PRO A 277 -13.76 -9.35 -38.10
C PRO A 277 -13.07 -8.11 -37.52
N LYS A 278 -12.95 -7.05 -38.34
CA LYS A 278 -12.50 -5.73 -37.89
C LYS A 278 -13.56 -5.16 -36.94
N SER A 279 -13.42 -5.40 -35.64
CA SER A 279 -14.11 -4.56 -34.66
C SER A 279 -13.48 -3.17 -34.74
N LYS A 280 -14.27 -2.18 -35.17
CA LYS A 280 -13.91 -0.77 -35.07
C LYS A 280 -13.61 -0.49 -33.59
N LYS A 281 -12.34 -0.24 -33.24
CA LYS A 281 -11.99 0.35 -31.94
C LYS A 281 -12.71 1.70 -31.87
N LYS A 282 -13.77 1.76 -31.07
CA LYS A 282 -14.40 3.02 -30.65
C LYS A 282 -13.31 3.83 -29.93
N PRO A 283 -13.20 5.16 -30.11
CA PRO A 283 -12.31 5.96 -29.28
C PRO A 283 -12.71 5.72 -27.83
N LEU A 284 -11.77 5.24 -27.01
CA LEU A 284 -12.00 5.00 -25.59
C LEU A 284 -12.13 6.36 -24.90
N ASP A 285 -13.16 6.52 -24.08
CA ASP A 285 -13.28 7.71 -23.23
C ASP A 285 -12.14 7.69 -22.20
N PRO A 286 -11.35 8.75 -22.05
CA PRO A 286 -10.28 8.81 -21.04
C PRO A 286 -10.80 8.71 -19.59
N ASP A 287 -12.10 8.86 -19.36
CA ASP A 287 -12.74 8.73 -18.05
C ASP A 287 -13.43 7.37 -17.79
N ASP A 288 -13.42 6.43 -18.76
CA ASP A 288 -14.01 5.09 -18.57
C ASP A 288 -13.23 4.24 -17.53
N ASP A 289 -13.97 3.59 -16.62
CA ASP A 289 -13.41 2.66 -15.64
C ASP A 289 -12.97 1.35 -16.31
N ARG A 290 -11.66 1.07 -16.30
CA ARG A 290 -11.05 -0.12 -16.93
C ARG A 290 -10.90 -1.31 -15.99
N SER A 291 -11.65 -1.32 -14.88
CA SER A 291 -11.69 -2.41 -13.90
C SER A 291 -11.85 -3.81 -14.51
N SER A 292 -12.70 -3.95 -15.54
CA SER A 292 -12.95 -5.23 -16.22
C SER A 292 -11.94 -5.58 -17.31
N ASP A 293 -10.96 -4.72 -17.60
CA ASP A 293 -9.98 -4.93 -18.67
C ASP A 293 -8.94 -6.00 -18.26
N PRO A 294 -8.90 -7.18 -18.90
CA PRO A 294 -7.98 -8.25 -18.54
C PRO A 294 -6.51 -7.94 -18.88
N SER A 295 -6.24 -6.91 -19.70
CA SER A 295 -4.88 -6.45 -19.99
C SER A 295 -4.26 -5.63 -18.84
N ILE A 296 -5.07 -5.23 -17.86
CA ILE A 296 -4.61 -4.50 -16.67
C ILE A 296 -4.38 -5.49 -15.54
N GLY A 297 -3.12 -5.84 -15.27
CA GLY A 297 -2.76 -6.58 -14.06
C GLY A 297 -3.04 -5.79 -12.77
N VAL A 298 -2.95 -6.43 -11.61
CA VAL A 298 -3.10 -5.73 -10.32
C VAL A 298 -2.00 -4.65 -10.15
N GLY A 299 -0.84 -4.83 -10.80
CA GLY A 299 0.29 -3.91 -10.75
C GLY A 299 1.01 -3.91 -9.41
N SER A 300 2.20 -3.30 -9.35
CA SER A 300 3.02 -3.29 -8.13
C SER A 300 2.39 -2.56 -6.96
N VAL A 301 2.65 -3.05 -5.75
CA VAL A 301 2.07 -2.52 -4.50
C VAL A 301 3.01 -1.55 -3.78
N ALA A 302 4.29 -1.58 -4.10
CA ALA A 302 5.28 -0.60 -3.67
C ALA A 302 6.41 -0.52 -4.70
N ALA A 303 7.08 0.61 -4.78
CA ALA A 303 8.25 0.79 -5.64
C ALA A 303 9.17 1.86 -5.09
N GLY A 304 10.45 1.81 -5.45
CA GLY A 304 11.42 2.80 -5.05
C GLY A 304 12.80 2.56 -5.64
N GLY A 305 13.79 3.28 -5.11
CA GLY A 305 15.16 3.19 -5.58
C GLY A 305 16.04 4.31 -5.05
N ARG A 306 17.29 4.30 -5.51
CA ARG A 306 18.31 5.32 -5.20
C ARG A 306 18.30 6.42 -6.27
N TYR A 307 18.27 7.68 -5.84
CA TYR A 307 18.11 8.87 -6.69
C TYR A 307 19.04 10.02 -6.27
N ASP A 308 20.34 9.81 -6.43
CA ASP A 308 21.35 10.69 -5.82
C ASP A 308 21.42 12.11 -6.41
N GLU A 309 20.85 12.32 -7.60
CA GLU A 309 20.98 13.58 -8.35
C GLU A 309 19.78 14.52 -8.17
N LEU A 310 18.65 14.02 -7.67
CA LEU A 310 17.39 14.77 -7.68
C LEU A 310 17.45 16.05 -6.83
N VAL A 311 18.08 16.01 -5.66
CA VAL A 311 18.27 17.19 -4.79
C VAL A 311 19.17 18.23 -5.47
N GLY A 312 20.22 17.77 -6.14
CA GLY A 312 21.16 18.63 -6.87
C GLY A 312 20.48 19.44 -7.98
N MET A 313 19.43 18.88 -8.59
CA MET A 313 18.64 19.59 -9.61
C MET A 313 17.89 20.83 -9.07
N PHE A 314 17.68 20.93 -7.76
CA PHE A 314 17.02 22.08 -7.12
C PHE A 314 18.01 23.02 -6.43
N SER A 315 19.08 22.49 -5.85
CA SER A 315 20.06 23.30 -5.11
C SER A 315 21.15 23.92 -6.00
N GLY A 316 21.40 23.34 -7.19
CA GLY A 316 22.43 23.73 -8.15
C GLY A 316 23.88 23.51 -7.68
N LYS A 317 24.11 23.15 -6.41
CA LYS A 317 25.45 23.02 -5.81
C LYS A 317 25.58 21.88 -4.81
N ASN A 318 24.53 21.61 -4.03
CA ASN A 318 24.54 20.60 -2.97
C ASN A 318 23.84 19.34 -3.45
N GLN A 319 24.62 18.29 -3.71
CA GLN A 319 24.09 16.97 -4.00
C GLN A 319 23.96 16.19 -2.70
N ILE A 320 22.74 15.74 -2.41
CA ILE A 320 22.43 14.91 -1.24
C ILE A 320 21.96 13.56 -1.79
N PRO A 321 22.74 12.47 -1.61
CA PRO A 321 22.34 11.13 -1.99
C PRO A 321 21.07 10.71 -1.27
N CYS A 322 20.17 10.05 -1.98
CA CYS A 322 18.88 9.63 -1.42
C CYS A 322 18.50 8.23 -1.90
N VAL A 323 17.87 7.46 -1.03
CA VAL A 323 17.19 6.21 -1.37
C VAL A 323 15.87 6.14 -0.61
N GLY A 324 14.84 5.60 -1.25
CA GLY A 324 13.53 5.49 -0.61
C GLY A 324 12.55 4.60 -1.34
N ILE A 325 11.43 4.32 -0.67
CA ILE A 325 10.32 3.51 -1.16
C ILE A 325 9.00 4.25 -0.99
N SER A 326 8.08 4.03 -1.93
CA SER A 326 6.69 4.44 -1.85
C SER A 326 5.77 3.23 -1.85
N PHE A 327 4.87 3.14 -0.87
CA PHE A 327 3.80 2.14 -0.80
C PHE A 327 2.51 2.69 -1.40
N GLY A 328 1.92 1.94 -2.33
CA GLY A 328 0.61 2.21 -2.92
C GLY A 328 -0.52 1.78 -1.97
N VAL A 329 -0.81 2.62 -0.99
CA VAL A 329 -1.69 2.31 0.15
C VAL A 329 -3.07 1.80 -0.28
N ASP A 330 -3.72 2.45 -1.25
CA ASP A 330 -5.06 2.06 -1.71
C ASP A 330 -5.10 0.68 -2.37
N ARG A 331 -4.04 0.31 -3.09
CA ARG A 331 -3.89 -1.02 -3.68
C ARG A 331 -3.64 -2.08 -2.61
N ILE A 332 -2.78 -1.77 -1.64
CA ILE A 332 -2.54 -2.63 -0.48
C ILE A 332 -3.83 -2.87 0.29
N PHE A 333 -4.64 -1.84 0.55
CA PHE A 333 -5.92 -1.96 1.22
C PHE A 333 -6.91 -2.83 0.46
N SER A 334 -7.01 -2.63 -0.87
CA SER A 334 -7.94 -3.40 -1.70
C SER A 334 -7.59 -4.89 -1.71
N ILE A 335 -6.31 -5.24 -1.84
CA ILE A 335 -5.83 -6.63 -1.79
C ILE A 335 -6.01 -7.22 -0.38
N THR A 336 -5.68 -6.46 0.66
CA THR A 336 -5.80 -6.92 2.05
C THR A 336 -7.27 -7.14 2.43
N LYS A 337 -8.17 -6.24 2.03
CA LYS A 337 -9.61 -6.37 2.25
C LYS A 337 -10.17 -7.61 1.56
N ALA A 338 -9.77 -7.88 0.31
CA ALA A 338 -10.17 -9.10 -0.41
C ALA A 338 -9.70 -10.38 0.30
N HIS A 339 -8.56 -10.33 1.00
CA HIS A 339 -8.11 -11.44 1.85
C HIS A 339 -8.88 -11.52 3.20
N MET A 340 -9.32 -10.40 3.76
CA MET A 340 -10.03 -10.33 5.06
C MET A 340 -11.53 -10.61 4.98
N GLU A 341 -12.18 -10.31 3.85
CA GLU A 341 -13.63 -10.56 3.64
C GLU A 341 -14.00 -12.05 3.73
N ALA A 342 -13.00 -12.95 3.80
CA ALA A 342 -13.20 -14.34 4.14
C ALA A 342 -13.50 -14.60 5.63
N ASP A 343 -13.17 -13.70 6.58
CA ASP A 343 -13.12 -14.06 8.01
C ASP A 343 -13.54 -13.01 9.06
N SER A 344 -13.94 -11.76 8.74
CA SER A 344 -14.39 -10.82 9.80
C SER A 344 -15.28 -9.64 9.37
N THR A 345 -16.22 -9.25 10.24
CA THR A 345 -16.99 -7.99 10.14
C THR A 345 -16.20 -6.82 10.75
N VAL A 346 -15.76 -5.89 9.91
CA VAL A 346 -15.07 -4.68 10.37
C VAL A 346 -16.09 -3.66 10.88
N ARG A 347 -15.90 -3.18 12.11
CA ARG A 347 -16.74 -2.12 12.70
C ARG A 347 -16.46 -0.77 12.04
N SER A 348 -17.50 0.01 11.78
CA SER A 348 -17.40 1.34 11.15
C SER A 348 -17.16 2.49 12.14
N ASN A 349 -17.19 2.20 13.44
CA ASN A 349 -16.95 3.14 14.52
C ASN A 349 -16.32 2.42 15.72
N GLU A 350 -15.86 3.21 16.68
CA GLU A 350 -15.24 2.73 17.92
C GLU A 350 -16.18 2.85 19.13
N VAL A 351 -17.50 2.95 18.94
CA VAL A 351 -18.46 3.14 20.05
C VAL A 351 -18.50 1.88 20.92
N ASP A 352 -18.18 2.01 22.19
CA ASP A 352 -18.13 0.91 23.16
C ASP A 352 -19.52 0.59 23.73
N VAL A 353 -20.32 1.63 23.97
CA VAL A 353 -21.60 1.53 24.67
C VAL A 353 -22.68 2.32 23.96
N TYR A 354 -23.83 1.69 23.75
CA TYR A 354 -25.03 2.39 23.29
C TYR A 354 -26.01 2.57 24.45
N VAL A 355 -26.26 3.81 24.86
CA VAL A 355 -27.18 4.15 25.94
C VAL A 355 -28.61 4.17 25.40
N MET A 356 -29.44 3.28 25.95
CA MET A 356 -30.82 3.04 25.55
C MET A 356 -31.78 3.35 26.69
N ALA A 357 -33.03 3.61 26.35
CA ALA A 357 -34.10 3.66 27.35
C ALA A 357 -35.35 2.94 26.85
N PHE A 358 -36.10 2.38 27.80
CA PHE A 358 -37.44 1.83 27.57
C PHE A 358 -38.34 2.19 28.76
N GLY A 359 -39.66 2.16 28.56
CA GLY A 359 -40.61 2.44 29.62
C GLY A 359 -42.04 2.15 29.20
N GLY A 360 -42.95 2.26 30.16
CA GLY A 360 -44.35 1.88 30.01
C GLY A 360 -45.25 3.04 29.57
N LYS A 361 -46.48 3.01 30.08
CA LYS A 361 -47.48 4.05 29.82
C LYS A 361 -47.09 5.33 30.58
N GLY A 362 -46.60 6.33 29.85
CA GLY A 362 -46.07 7.58 30.42
C GLY A 362 -44.62 7.87 30.05
N PHE A 363 -43.93 6.90 29.43
CA PHE A 363 -42.52 6.99 29.07
C PHE A 363 -42.15 8.31 28.38
N THR A 364 -41.24 9.05 29.01
CA THR A 364 -40.71 10.32 28.51
C THR A 364 -39.56 10.13 27.52
N GLY A 365 -39.05 8.89 27.40
CA GLY A 365 -37.85 8.59 26.64
C GLY A 365 -36.55 8.73 27.45
N LEU A 366 -36.66 9.18 28.71
CA LEU A 366 -35.55 9.39 29.64
C LEU A 366 -34.37 10.12 28.98
N LEU A 367 -34.66 11.16 28.17
CA LEU A 367 -33.63 11.82 27.37
C LEU A 367 -32.56 12.48 28.26
N LYS A 368 -32.97 13.19 29.30
CA LYS A 368 -32.06 13.86 30.23
C LYS A 368 -31.17 12.84 30.94
N GLU A 369 -31.75 11.75 31.41
CA GLU A 369 -31.05 10.68 32.12
C GLU A 369 -30.11 9.91 31.19
N ARG A 370 -30.51 9.67 29.94
CA ARG A 370 -29.61 9.11 28.92
C ARG A 370 -28.41 10.02 28.66
N MET A 371 -28.63 11.34 28.62
CA MET A 371 -27.55 12.32 28.47
C MET A 371 -26.62 12.35 29.69
N GLU A 372 -27.16 12.25 30.90
CA GLU A 372 -26.38 12.16 32.15
C GLU A 372 -25.52 10.90 32.18
N VAL A 373 -26.07 9.74 31.80
CA VAL A 373 -25.32 8.48 31.69
C VAL A 373 -24.26 8.56 30.60
N ALA A 374 -24.58 9.12 29.42
CA ALA A 374 -23.59 9.32 28.37
C ALA A 374 -22.45 10.24 28.83
N THR A 375 -22.77 11.32 29.55
CA THR A 375 -21.77 12.24 30.13
C THR A 375 -20.88 11.51 31.13
N LEU A 376 -21.45 10.72 32.04
CA LEU A 376 -20.70 9.91 33.00
C LEU A 376 -19.71 8.95 32.31
N LEU A 377 -20.12 8.33 31.19
CA LEU A 377 -19.27 7.45 30.41
C LEU A 377 -18.18 8.23 29.66
N TRP A 378 -18.52 9.37 29.04
CA TRP A 378 -17.57 10.22 28.32
C TRP A 378 -16.51 10.84 29.24
N ASP A 379 -16.90 11.31 30.43
CA ASP A 379 -15.97 11.85 31.44
C ASP A 379 -14.98 10.77 31.93
N ALA A 380 -15.37 9.49 31.83
CA ALA A 380 -14.53 8.34 32.08
C ALA A 380 -13.76 7.84 30.83
N GLY A 381 -13.84 8.52 29.69
CA GLY A 381 -13.16 8.14 28.44
C GLY A 381 -13.78 6.94 27.72
N ILE A 382 -14.98 6.50 28.11
CA ILE A 382 -15.71 5.41 27.45
C ILE A 382 -16.49 5.99 26.27
N LYS A 383 -16.35 5.38 25.08
CA LYS A 383 -16.97 5.89 23.84
C LYS A 383 -18.45 5.50 23.81
N ALA A 384 -19.31 6.37 24.32
CA ALA A 384 -20.75 6.12 24.37
C ALA A 384 -21.54 6.89 23.30
N GLU A 385 -22.64 6.33 22.81
CA GLU A 385 -23.63 7.02 21.98
C GLU A 385 -25.06 6.76 22.45
N PHE A 386 -26.01 7.59 22.03
CA PHE A 386 -27.44 7.38 22.25
C PHE A 386 -28.27 7.98 21.11
N SER A 387 -29.53 7.55 20.99
CA SER A 387 -30.41 8.07 19.94
C SER A 387 -30.84 9.52 20.21
N TYR A 388 -30.63 10.40 19.21
CA TYR A 388 -31.14 11.79 19.15
C TYR A 388 -32.65 11.88 18.87
N LYS A 389 -33.43 11.01 19.49
CA LYS A 389 -34.89 11.09 19.54
C LYS A 389 -35.29 11.22 21.00
N VAL A 390 -36.25 12.08 21.28
CA VAL A 390 -36.81 12.24 22.63
C VAL A 390 -37.31 10.90 23.14
N LYS A 391 -38.14 10.18 22.35
CA LYS A 391 -38.73 8.88 22.69
C LYS A 391 -38.40 7.80 21.64
N PRO A 392 -37.19 7.24 21.63
CA PRO A 392 -36.84 6.19 20.70
C PRO A 392 -37.50 4.87 21.09
N LYS A 393 -37.94 4.11 20.08
CA LYS A 393 -38.44 2.74 20.31
C LYS A 393 -37.26 1.81 20.60
N LEU A 394 -37.40 0.92 21.59
CA LEU A 394 -36.33 -0.01 21.97
C LEU A 394 -35.78 -0.86 20.80
N PRO A 395 -36.61 -1.46 19.91
CA PRO A 395 -36.08 -2.18 18.75
C PRO A 395 -35.23 -1.32 17.80
N ALA A 396 -35.57 -0.03 17.65
CA ALA A 396 -34.79 0.88 16.79
C ALA A 396 -33.43 1.24 17.41
N GLN A 397 -33.32 1.21 18.74
CA GLN A 397 -32.07 1.43 19.46
C GLN A 397 -31.14 0.22 19.32
N PHE A 398 -31.66 -1.00 19.50
CA PHE A 398 -30.90 -2.23 19.23
C PHE A 398 -30.42 -2.30 17.79
N LYS A 399 -31.29 -2.01 16.82
CA LYS A 399 -30.89 -1.95 15.40
C LYS A 399 -29.77 -0.95 15.13
N ALA A 400 -29.78 0.21 15.79
CA ALA A 400 -28.71 1.20 15.63
C ALA A 400 -27.39 0.72 16.24
N ALA A 401 -27.43 0.12 17.43
CA ALA A 401 -26.26 -0.46 18.09
C ALA A 401 -25.67 -1.64 17.30
N GLU A 402 -26.52 -2.53 16.77
CA GLU A 402 -26.12 -3.65 15.91
C GLU A 402 -25.50 -3.18 14.60
N ALA A 403 -26.10 -2.18 13.93
CA ALA A 403 -25.55 -1.60 12.70
C ALA A 403 -24.17 -0.95 12.91
N GLY A 404 -23.91 -0.41 14.11
CA GLY A 404 -22.60 0.10 14.50
C GLY A 404 -21.62 -0.96 15.03
N GLY A 405 -22.06 -2.21 15.20
CA GLY A 405 -21.26 -3.26 15.84
C GLY A 405 -20.88 -2.95 17.29
N VAL A 406 -21.72 -2.19 18.01
CA VAL A 406 -21.46 -1.77 19.39
C VAL A 406 -21.49 -2.98 20.32
N PRO A 407 -20.48 -3.19 21.20
CA PRO A 407 -20.41 -4.41 22.00
C PRO A 407 -21.34 -4.42 23.22
N PHE A 408 -21.66 -3.26 23.80
CA PHE A 408 -22.50 -3.17 25.00
C PHE A 408 -23.63 -2.15 24.87
N ALA A 409 -24.72 -2.39 25.59
CA ALA A 409 -25.83 -1.46 25.77
C ALA A 409 -26.04 -1.16 27.26
N VAL A 410 -26.25 0.11 27.59
CA VAL A 410 -26.68 0.55 28.93
C VAL A 410 -28.14 0.96 28.82
N ILE A 411 -29.02 0.20 29.45
CA ILE A 411 -30.47 0.31 29.27
C ILE A 411 -31.08 0.92 30.54
N LEU A 412 -31.73 2.07 30.38
CA LEU A 412 -32.48 2.76 31.42
C LEU A 412 -33.95 2.32 31.35
N GLY A 413 -34.49 1.86 32.48
CA GLY A 413 -35.92 1.67 32.72
C GLY A 413 -36.39 2.62 33.82
N GLU A 414 -37.69 2.94 33.86
CA GLU A 414 -38.25 3.89 34.83
C GLU A 414 -38.02 3.44 36.28
N ASP A 415 -38.22 2.15 36.56
CA ASP A 415 -38.05 1.57 37.91
C ASP A 415 -36.57 1.45 38.30
N GLU A 416 -35.71 0.98 37.38
CA GLU A 416 -34.28 0.89 37.62
C GLU A 416 -33.65 2.26 37.86
N GLN A 417 -34.01 3.25 37.05
CA GLN A 417 -33.50 4.61 37.16
C GLN A 417 -33.93 5.26 38.48
N ALA A 418 -35.18 5.06 38.90
CA ALA A 418 -35.67 5.51 40.21
C ALA A 418 -34.91 4.86 41.38
N ALA A 419 -34.41 3.63 41.19
CA ALA A 419 -33.57 2.92 42.15
C ALA A 419 -32.07 3.23 42.03
N GLY A 420 -31.67 4.19 41.16
CA GLY A 420 -30.28 4.56 40.93
C GLY A 420 -29.46 3.47 40.22
N LYS A 421 -30.12 2.63 39.41
CA LYS A 421 -29.53 1.49 38.70
C LYS A 421 -29.79 1.57 37.21
N VAL A 422 -28.95 0.89 36.45
CA VAL A 422 -29.10 0.68 35.00
C VAL A 422 -28.82 -0.77 34.67
N LYS A 423 -29.26 -1.22 33.49
CA LYS A 423 -29.01 -2.57 33.00
C LYS A 423 -27.91 -2.57 31.95
N VAL A 424 -26.79 -3.23 32.22
CA VAL A 424 -25.67 -3.37 31.28
C VAL A 424 -25.82 -4.69 30.55
N LYS A 425 -25.94 -4.65 29.22
CA LYS A 425 -26.17 -5.81 28.36
C LYS A 425 -25.08 -5.92 27.31
N GLU A 426 -24.52 -7.12 27.16
CA GLU A 426 -23.64 -7.43 26.03
C GLU A 426 -24.46 -7.79 24.79
N LEU A 427 -24.14 -7.15 23.66
CA LEU A 427 -24.80 -7.35 22.39
C LEU A 427 -24.15 -8.49 21.60
N GLY A 428 -24.96 -9.25 20.86
CA GLY A 428 -24.49 -10.37 20.04
C GLY A 428 -24.38 -11.73 20.75
N LEU A 429 -24.65 -11.83 22.06
CA LEU A 429 -24.63 -13.12 22.78
C LEU A 429 -25.62 -14.14 22.20
N ALA A 430 -25.26 -15.43 22.23
CA ALA A 430 -26.13 -16.52 21.77
C ALA A 430 -27.40 -16.66 22.64
N GLU A 431 -28.43 -17.29 22.08
CA GLU A 431 -29.66 -17.62 22.81
C GLU A 431 -29.34 -18.62 23.94
N GLY A 432 -29.82 -18.34 25.16
CA GLY A 432 -29.53 -19.15 26.35
C GLY A 432 -28.30 -18.71 27.17
N HIS A 433 -27.54 -17.70 26.74
CA HIS A 433 -26.43 -17.17 27.55
C HIS A 433 -26.94 -16.55 28.87
N PRO A 434 -26.31 -16.80 30.04
CA PRO A 434 -26.80 -16.32 31.35
C PRO A 434 -26.98 -14.80 31.45
N GLU A 435 -26.16 -14.02 30.74
CA GLU A 435 -26.21 -12.55 30.74
C GLU A 435 -26.94 -11.97 29.51
N LYS A 436 -27.67 -12.79 28.74
CA LYS A 436 -28.35 -12.36 27.51
C LYS A 436 -29.29 -11.19 27.73
N ASP A 437 -29.93 -11.11 28.89
CA ASP A 437 -30.87 -10.04 29.24
C ASP A 437 -30.21 -8.84 29.93
N GLY A 438 -28.91 -8.91 30.20
CA GLY A 438 -28.15 -7.87 30.88
C GLY A 438 -28.21 -7.97 32.41
N VAL A 439 -27.27 -7.29 33.06
CA VAL A 439 -27.06 -7.32 34.51
C VAL A 439 -27.40 -5.95 35.09
N LEU A 440 -28.07 -5.90 36.25
CA LEU A 440 -28.34 -4.66 36.97
C LEU A 440 -27.06 -4.16 37.66
N VAL A 441 -26.72 -2.90 37.42
CA VAL A 441 -25.53 -2.22 37.94
C VAL A 441 -25.95 -0.89 38.55
N GLY A 442 -25.38 -0.52 39.69
CA GLY A 442 -25.60 0.80 40.29
C GLY A 442 -24.96 1.89 39.43
N LEU A 443 -25.61 3.06 39.32
CA LEU A 443 -25.05 4.19 38.55
C LEU A 443 -23.64 4.59 39.02
N GLY A 444 -23.36 4.49 40.33
CA GLY A 444 -22.04 4.76 40.89
C GLY A 444 -20.95 3.77 40.45
N ASP A 445 -21.32 2.53 40.12
CA ASP A 445 -20.40 1.46 39.72
C ASP A 445 -20.34 1.27 38.19
N LEU A 446 -21.20 1.98 37.44
CA LEU A 446 -21.38 1.78 36.00
C LEU A 446 -20.07 1.88 35.21
N VAL A 447 -19.28 2.92 35.47
CA VAL A 447 -18.00 3.15 34.79
C VAL A 447 -17.03 1.99 35.03
N ALA A 448 -16.91 1.54 36.28
CA ALA A 448 -16.02 0.45 36.65
C ALA A 448 -16.45 -0.88 36.02
N ASP A 449 -17.76 -1.17 36.02
CA ASP A 449 -18.28 -2.40 35.42
C ASP A 449 -18.09 -2.42 33.89
N VAL A 450 -18.40 -1.32 33.20
CA VAL A 450 -18.23 -1.21 31.75
C VAL A 450 -16.76 -1.34 31.34
N ARG A 451 -15.83 -0.67 32.05
CA ARG A 451 -14.39 -0.81 31.77
C ARG A 451 -13.92 -2.25 31.89
N ARG A 452 -14.27 -2.92 32.99
CA ARG A 452 -13.94 -4.33 33.22
C ARG A 452 -14.48 -5.22 32.09
N ARG A 453 -15.71 -4.97 31.62
CA ARG A 453 -16.31 -5.75 30.52
C ARG A 453 -15.62 -5.51 29.18
N LEU A 454 -15.23 -4.26 28.89
CA LEU A 454 -14.45 -3.92 27.69
C LEU A 454 -13.08 -4.59 27.71
N GLU A 455 -12.36 -4.54 28.83
CA GLU A 455 -11.07 -5.20 29.00
C GLU A 455 -11.16 -6.72 28.77
N VAL A 456 -12.19 -7.38 29.34
CA VAL A 456 -12.41 -8.83 29.13
C VAL A 456 -12.68 -9.14 27.66
N LYS A 457 -13.44 -8.29 26.96
CA LYS A 457 -13.78 -8.49 25.55
C LYS A 457 -12.59 -8.24 24.62
N GLU A 458 -11.73 -7.29 24.94
CA GLU A 458 -10.47 -7.05 24.22
C GLU A 458 -9.47 -8.20 24.37
N LEU A 459 -9.43 -8.86 25.54
CA LEU A 459 -8.56 -10.01 25.80
C LEU A 459 -9.03 -11.32 25.12
N GLY A 460 -10.25 -11.35 24.59
CA GLY A 460 -10.84 -12.48 23.85
C GLY A 460 -11.38 -13.62 24.72
N ASP A 461 -12.41 -14.31 24.19
CA ASP A 461 -13.14 -15.42 24.84
C ASP A 461 -12.24 -16.60 25.26
N GLY A 462 -11.02 -16.73 24.69
CA GLY A 462 -10.07 -17.80 25.01
C GLY A 462 -9.31 -17.65 26.35
N VAL A 463 -9.32 -16.46 26.97
CA VAL A 463 -8.60 -16.20 28.24
C VAL A 463 -9.56 -15.99 29.41
N ALA A 464 -10.77 -15.50 29.16
CA ALA A 464 -11.78 -15.25 30.18
C ALA A 464 -12.23 -16.52 30.94
N GLU A 465 -12.27 -17.69 30.28
CA GLU A 465 -12.50 -18.98 30.95
C GLU A 465 -11.36 -19.34 31.92
N LYS A 466 -10.10 -19.11 31.56
CA LYS A 466 -8.95 -19.36 32.44
C LYS A 466 -8.94 -18.45 33.67
N VAL A 467 -9.38 -17.20 33.54
CA VAL A 467 -9.46 -16.26 34.67
C VAL A 467 -10.62 -16.60 35.60
N LYS A 468 -11.76 -17.09 35.07
CA LYS A 468 -12.87 -17.59 35.90
C LYS A 468 -12.50 -18.89 36.64
N GLU A 469 -11.81 -19.84 36.01
CA GLU A 469 -11.35 -21.07 36.68
C GLU A 469 -10.34 -20.81 37.81
N LEU A 470 -9.47 -19.82 37.65
CA LEU A 470 -8.48 -19.44 38.68
C LEU A 470 -9.14 -18.78 39.90
N SER A 471 -10.23 -18.04 39.72
CA SER A 471 -10.95 -17.37 40.81
C SER A 471 -11.82 -18.33 41.64
N VAL A 472 -12.32 -19.43 41.04
CA VAL A 472 -13.09 -20.48 41.74
C VAL A 472 -12.17 -21.37 42.59
N LYS A 473 -10.98 -21.74 42.08
CA LYS A 473 -10.01 -22.55 42.83
C LYS A 473 -9.40 -21.82 44.05
N GLY A 474 -9.42 -20.48 44.07
CA GLY A 474 -8.96 -19.69 45.21
C GLY A 474 -9.90 -19.73 46.43
N LYS A 475 -11.18 -20.10 46.26
CA LYS A 475 -12.15 -20.20 47.37
C LYS A 475 -12.26 -21.60 47.97
N GLU A 476 -11.91 -22.65 47.23
CA GLU A 476 -11.93 -24.03 47.74
C GLU A 476 -10.64 -24.41 48.48
N ALA A 477 -9.58 -23.60 48.40
CA ALA A 477 -8.33 -23.81 49.14
C ALA A 477 -8.33 -23.20 50.56
N SER A 478 -9.46 -22.65 51.01
CA SER A 478 -9.62 -22.09 52.36
C SER A 478 -10.83 -22.71 53.07
N THR A 479 -10.69 -23.97 53.46
CA THR A 479 -11.49 -24.65 54.50
C THR A 479 -10.62 -25.63 55.25
#